data_AF-A0A1Q3K547-F1
#
_entry.id   AF-A0A1Q3K547-F1
#
_cell.length_a   1.000
_cell.length_b   1.000
_cell.length_c   1.000
_cell.angle_alpha   90.00
_cell.angle_beta   90.00
_cell.angle_gamma   90.00
#
_symmetry.space_group_name_H-M   'P 1'
#
loop_
_entity.id
_entity.type
_entity.pdbx_description
1 polymer ?
#
loop_
_entity_poly.entity_id
_entity_poly.type
_entity_poly.pdbx_seq_one_letter_code
_entity_poly.pdbx_strand_id
1 'polypeptide(L)'
;MKINIPCPNCGCQYCEAETKYGKKVKIEICRCNDGSGEFEVSIFPDNGNEPEYEKHQCSQEDIATCLANRFNIDLDSMNHQCFN
;
A
#
# COMPACT_ATOMS: atom_id res chain seq x y z
N MET A 1 5.19 6.30 -13.96
CA MET A 1 4.99 4.89 -13.56
C MET A 1 3.50 4.65 -13.38
N LYS A 2 2.97 3.55 -13.92
CA LYS A 2 1.63 3.10 -13.57
C LYS A 2 1.79 2.18 -12.37
N ILE A 3 1.40 2.63 -11.18
CA ILE A 3 1.13 1.66 -10.12
C ILE A 3 -0.07 0.86 -10.62
N ASN A 4 0.17 -0.40 -11.00
CA ASN A 4 -0.91 -1.31 -11.32
C ASN A 4 -1.59 -1.66 -10.00
N ILE A 5 -2.59 -0.87 -9.62
CA ILE A 5 -3.56 -1.28 -8.59
C ILE A 5 -4.81 -1.83 -9.28
N PRO A 6 -4.88 -3.14 -9.53
CA PRO A 6 -6.16 -3.78 -9.75
C PRO A 6 -6.35 -5.00 -8.85
N CYS A 7 -7.28 -4.88 -7.90
CA CYS A 7 -8.25 -5.93 -7.59
C CYS A 7 -9.58 -5.23 -7.28
N PRO A 8 -10.48 -5.09 -8.27
CA PRO A 8 -11.71 -4.32 -8.13
C PRO A 8 -12.76 -4.95 -7.20
N ASN A 9 -12.57 -6.19 -6.69
CA ASN A 9 -13.68 -6.94 -6.11
C ASN A 9 -13.51 -7.60 -4.72
N CYS A 10 -12.33 -7.86 -4.16
CA CYS A 10 -12.28 -8.55 -2.86
C CYS A 10 -11.04 -8.19 -2.01
N GLY A 11 -11.27 -7.58 -0.84
CA GLY A 11 -10.32 -7.64 0.29
C GLY A 11 -9.20 -6.59 0.35
N CYS A 12 -8.26 -6.86 1.26
CA CYS A 12 -7.01 -6.15 1.42
C CYS A 12 -5.94 -6.75 0.50
N GLN A 13 -5.20 -5.90 -0.21
CA GLN A 13 -4.05 -6.29 -1.02
C GLN A 13 -2.77 -6.16 -0.20
N TYR A 14 -1.84 -7.08 -0.42
CA TYR A 14 -0.52 -7.02 0.21
C TYR A 14 0.54 -6.85 -0.88
N CYS A 15 1.34 -5.81 -0.75
CA CYS A 15 2.47 -5.52 -1.63
C CYS A 15 3.74 -5.55 -0.80
N GLU A 16 4.80 -6.13 -1.34
CA GLU A 16 6.13 -6.03 -0.77
C GLU A 16 6.86 -4.88 -1.46
N ALA A 17 7.55 -4.05 -0.70
CA ALA A 17 8.29 -2.93 -1.25
C ALA A 17 9.50 -2.61 -0.38
N GLU A 18 10.33 -1.70 -0.87
CA GLU A 18 11.42 -1.09 -0.13
C GLU A 18 11.09 0.40 0.08
N THR A 19 11.45 0.93 1.25
CA THR A 19 11.49 2.37 1.47
C THR A 19 12.63 2.97 0.66
N LYS A 20 12.61 4.29 0.39
CA LYS A 20 13.73 4.99 -0.24
C LYS A 20 15.04 4.92 0.56
N TYR A 21 15.00 4.42 1.79
CA TYR A 21 16.17 4.17 2.64
C TYR A 21 16.70 2.72 2.54
N GLY A 22 16.12 1.87 1.68
CA GLY A 22 16.53 0.47 1.49
C GLY A 22 16.00 -0.50 2.56
N LYS A 23 14.98 -0.11 3.32
CA LYS A 23 14.30 -1.04 4.25
C LYS A 23 13.14 -1.74 3.56
N LYS A 24 13.06 -3.07 3.70
CA LYS A 24 11.92 -3.87 3.24
C LYS A 24 10.71 -3.68 4.14
N VAL A 25 9.56 -3.47 3.50
CA VAL A 25 8.27 -3.26 4.14
C VAL A 25 7.18 -4.01 3.39
N LYS A 26 6.11 -4.33 4.10
CA LYS A 26 4.86 -4.87 3.57
C LYS A 26 3.81 -3.78 3.62
N ILE A 27 3.15 -3.53 2.51
CA ILE A 27 2.11 -2.52 2.35
C ILE A 27 0.80 -3.27 2.21
N GLU A 28 -0.14 -3.01 3.11
CA GLU A 28 -1.51 -3.48 3.04
C GLU A 28 -2.39 -2.37 2.50
N ILE A 29 -3.14 -2.62 1.44
CA ILE A 29 -4.06 -1.69 0.80
C ILE A 29 -5.45 -2.30 0.81
N CYS A 30 -6.30 -1.86 1.75
CA CYS A 30 -7.68 -2.32 1.91
C CYS A 30 -8.65 -1.35 1.26
N ARG A 31 -9.69 -1.85 0.60
CA ARG A 31 -10.80 -0.99 0.15
C ARG A 31 -11.71 -0.63 1.33
N CYS A 32 -12.05 0.64 1.49
CA CYS A 32 -13.04 1.06 2.48
C CYS A 32 -14.46 0.68 2.00
N ASN A 33 -15.22 -0.01 2.86
CA ASN A 33 -16.61 -0.42 2.59
C ASN A 33 -17.64 0.68 2.92
N ASP A 34 -17.17 1.90 3.22
CA ASP A 34 -17.99 3.06 3.56
C ASP A 34 -18.60 3.77 2.34
N GLY A 35 -18.28 3.31 1.12
CA GLY A 35 -18.78 3.89 -0.12
C GLY A 35 -18.03 5.15 -0.58
N SER A 36 -16.96 5.54 0.13
CA SER A 36 -16.09 6.68 -0.22
C SER A 36 -15.32 6.47 -1.52
N GLY A 37 -15.05 5.21 -1.88
CA GLY A 37 -14.13 4.87 -2.96
C GLY A 37 -12.65 5.03 -2.56
N GLU A 38 -12.38 5.22 -1.27
CA GLU A 38 -11.03 5.37 -0.72
C GLU A 38 -10.42 4.01 -0.34
N PHE A 39 -9.09 3.99 -0.25
CA PHE A 39 -8.29 2.85 0.17
C PHE A 39 -7.60 3.16 1.49
N GLU A 40 -7.73 2.28 2.47
CA GLU A 40 -6.92 2.28 3.68
C GLU A 40 -5.57 1.65 3.38
N VAL A 41 -4.50 2.40 3.61
CA VAL A 41 -3.12 1.95 3.43
C VAL A 41 -2.45 1.80 4.80
N SER A 42 -1.95 0.61 5.09
CA SER A 42 -1.14 0.28 6.28
C SER A 42 0.24 -0.20 5.84
N ILE A 43 1.29 0.12 6.60
CA ILE A 43 2.65 -0.35 6.29
C ILE A 43 3.26 -1.05 7.49
N PHE A 44 3.72 -2.26 7.27
CA PHE A 44 4.35 -3.14 8.24
C PHE A 44 5.83 -3.31 7.89
N PRO A 45 6.72 -3.37 8.88
CA PRO A 45 8.08 -3.80 8.63
C PRO A 45 8.08 -5.29 8.25
N ASP A 46 9.00 -5.73 7.39
CA ASP A 46 9.04 -7.11 6.87
C ASP A 46 8.98 -8.19 7.97
N ASN A 47 9.60 -7.90 9.13
CA ASN A 47 9.71 -8.79 10.29
C ASN A 47 8.72 -8.50 11.43
N GLY A 48 7.78 -7.56 11.27
CA GLY A 48 6.88 -7.14 12.35
C GLY A 48 5.40 -7.34 12.01
N ASN A 49 4.62 -7.64 13.05
CA ASN A 49 3.15 -7.74 12.95
C ASN A 49 2.44 -6.43 13.29
N GLU A 50 3.18 -5.40 13.72
CA GLU A 50 2.64 -4.09 14.05
C GLU A 50 2.96 -3.10 12.93
N PRO A 51 1.99 -2.27 12.51
CA PRO A 51 2.23 -1.30 11.45
C PRO A 51 3.25 -0.24 11.93
N GLU A 52 4.30 -0.04 11.14
CA GLU A 52 5.33 0.99 11.38
C GLU A 52 4.77 2.40 11.08
N TYR A 53 3.70 2.49 10.28
CA TYR A 53 3.09 3.75 9.88
C TYR A 53 1.57 3.79 10.12
N GLU A 54 1.08 4.99 10.42
CA GLU A 54 -0.35 5.28 10.65
C GLU A 54 -1.19 4.92 9.42
N LYS A 55 -2.34 4.27 9.67
CA LYS A 55 -3.34 3.97 8.64
C LYS A 55 -3.81 5.26 7.98
N HIS A 56 -3.76 5.31 6.65
CA HIS A 56 -4.20 6.49 5.92
C HIS A 56 -5.16 6.12 4.80
N GLN A 57 -6.21 6.92 4.66
CA GLN A 57 -7.13 6.84 3.54
C GLN A 57 -6.53 7.61 2.36
N CYS A 58 -6.29 6.92 1.25
CA CYS A 58 -5.85 7.52 0.00
C CYS A 58 -6.90 7.24 -1.08
N SER A 59 -7.18 8.23 -1.91
CA SER A 59 -7.99 8.03 -3.12
C SER A 59 -7.27 7.08 -4.08
N GLN A 60 -8.01 6.43 -4.99
CA GLN A 60 -7.40 5.56 -6.00
C GLN A 60 -6.36 6.30 -6.87
N GLU A 61 -6.62 7.57 -7.15
CA GLU A 61 -5.79 8.41 -8.01
C GLU A 61 -4.53 8.90 -7.28
N ASP A 62 -4.62 9.07 -5.95
CA ASP A 62 -3.53 9.60 -5.13
C ASP A 62 -2.69 8.54 -4.42
N ILE A 63 -3.09 7.27 -4.45
CA ILE A 63 -2.40 6.18 -3.75
C ILE A 63 -0.89 6.11 -4.05
N ALA A 64 -0.48 6.41 -5.29
CA ALA A 64 0.93 6.47 -5.67
C ALA A 64 1.67 7.60 -4.97
N THR A 65 1.05 8.77 -4.94
CA THR A 65 1.54 9.95 -4.24
C THR A 65 1.59 9.69 -2.73
N CYS A 66 0.60 9.02 -2.19
CA CYS A 66 0.49 8.61 -0.79
C CYS A 66 1.70 7.74 -0.40
N LEU A 67 1.93 6.66 -1.15
CA LEU A 67 3.04 5.72 -0.92
C LEU A 67 4.41 6.40 -1.07
N ALA A 68 4.61 7.18 -2.13
CA ALA A 68 5.90 7.80 -2.40
C ALA A 68 6.26 8.97 -1.46
N ASN A 69 5.28 9.78 -1.06
CA ASN A 69 5.52 11.01 -0.28
C ASN A 69 5.24 10.83 1.21
N ARG A 70 4.12 10.20 1.58
CA ARG A 70 3.73 10.07 2.99
C ARG A 70 4.48 8.92 3.66
N PHE A 71 4.60 7.81 2.96
CA PHE A 71 5.21 6.58 3.47
C PHE A 71 6.64 6.36 3.01
N ASN A 72 7.15 7.24 2.15
CA ASN A 72 8.50 7.21 1.61
C ASN A 72 8.90 5.86 0.98
N ILE A 73 7.95 5.24 0.28
CA ILE A 73 8.12 4.00 -0.46
C ILE A 73 8.80 4.27 -1.79
N ASP A 74 9.73 3.41 -2.15
CA ASP A 74 10.26 3.30 -3.50
C ASP A 74 9.26 2.51 -4.35
N LEU A 75 8.55 3.21 -5.23
CA LEU A 75 7.51 2.60 -6.07
C LEU A 75 8.07 1.63 -7.11
N ASP A 76 9.35 1.75 -7.50
CA ASP A 76 9.99 0.83 -8.43
C ASP A 76 10.31 -0.52 -7.80
N SER A 77 10.46 -0.54 -6.47
CA SER A 77 10.70 -1.76 -5.69
C SER A 77 9.42 -2.54 -5.37
N MET A 78 8.24 -1.98 -5.68
CA MET A 78 6.97 -2.61 -5.35
C MET A 78 6.75 -3.90 -6.17
N ASN A 79 6.58 -5.00 -5.44
CA ASN A 79 6.20 -6.30 -5.98
C ASN A 79 4.79 -6.65 -5.49
N HIS A 80 3.85 -6.79 -6.42
CA HIS A 80 2.46 -7.09 -6.12
C HIS A 80 2.23 -8.60 -6.12
N GLN A 81 1.71 -9.14 -5.03
CA GLN A 81 1.14 -10.48 -4.99
C GLN A 81 -0.38 -10.39 -4.86
N CYS A 82 -1.12 -10.62 -5.95
CA CYS A 82 -2.54 -10.92 -5.87
C CYS A 82 -2.71 -12.32 -5.29
N PHE A 83 -3.23 -12.45 -4.08
CA PHE A 83 -3.76 -13.72 -3.59
C PHE A 83 -5.23 -13.81 -4.00
N ASN A 84 -5.54 -14.83 -4.81
CA ASN A 84 -6.87 -15.15 -5.32
C ASN A 84 -7.56 -16.15 -4.41
#